data_AF-A0A5A7YBC5-F1
#
_entry.id   AF-A0A5A7YBC5-F1
#
_cell.length_a   1.000
_cell.length_b   1.000
_cell.length_c   1.000
_cell.angle_alpha   90.00
_cell.angle_beta   90.00
_cell.angle_gamma   90.00
#
_symmetry.space_group_name_H-M   'P 1'
#
loop_
_entity.id
_entity.type
_entity.pdbx_description
1 polymer ?
#
loop_
_entity_poly.entity_id
_entity_poly.type
_entity_poly.pdbx_seq_one_letter_code
_entity_poly.pdbx_strand_id
1 'polypeptide(L)'
;MTDGVRWRERSRLVRAVRLWRTRNPRTFREKVRYKMLRDHRGLVVTFADKAAVRDYVAEAVGQQYLPRAYAIVDDPVALSDVELPDRYVVKPTHGSGAAIVVSDRAPAEARLPTEPGSWVYRHVAPDFAPRADVVRIAQGWVAQLYGQGPNREWVYGRIPRRVIVEEMLATADGSIPDDYKFFVFHGKCAFVQVDSGRFGRRTQDFFRPDWQHLPLDAGPPWADPEPSAPARLGKMIALAERLAVETDFVRVDLYDVDGRIVFGELTSFPAGGDSPFDPESFNEVFGRPWNVPRRYR
;
A
#
# COMPACT_ATOMS: atom_id res chain seq x y z
N MET A 1 3.68 -7.07 32.01
CA MET A 1 4.87 -6.24 31.73
C MET A 1 5.43 -6.68 30.38
N THR A 2 4.94 -6.06 29.30
CA THR A 2 5.35 -6.37 27.94
C THR A 2 6.60 -5.58 27.61
N ASP A 3 7.76 -6.24 27.67
CA ASP A 3 9.00 -5.68 27.12
C ASP A 3 8.82 -5.51 25.61
N GLY A 4 8.40 -4.31 25.21
CA GLY A 4 8.17 -3.96 23.82
C GLY A 4 9.46 -4.11 23.01
N VAL A 5 9.32 -4.69 21.81
CA VAL A 5 10.38 -4.79 20.80
C VAL A 5 11.03 -3.41 20.63
N ARG A 6 12.27 -3.26 21.12
CA ARG A 6 13.00 -1.99 21.11
C ARG A 6 13.51 -1.67 19.71
N TRP A 7 13.02 -0.57 19.14
CA TRP A 7 13.58 0.09 17.96
C TRP A 7 15.11 0.28 18.09
N ARG A 8 15.90 -0.33 17.19
CA ARG A 8 17.37 -0.17 17.16
C ARG A 8 17.80 0.70 15.99
N GLU A 9 17.69 2.01 16.14
CA GLU A 9 18.48 2.97 15.35
C GLU A 9 19.25 3.91 16.30
N ARG A 10 20.42 3.45 16.78
CA ARG A 10 21.20 4.19 17.80
C ARG A 10 22.43 4.93 17.29
N SER A 11 22.74 4.93 15.99
CA SER A 11 23.89 5.69 15.49
C SER A 11 23.49 7.10 15.05
N ARG A 12 23.81 8.09 15.91
CA ARG A 12 23.70 9.53 15.59
C ARG A 12 24.50 9.88 14.33
N LEU A 13 25.64 9.21 14.11
CA LEU A 13 26.48 9.39 12.92
C LEU A 13 25.76 8.94 11.64
N VAL A 14 25.17 7.73 11.64
CA VAL A 14 24.42 7.22 10.46
C VAL A 14 23.27 8.15 10.12
N ARG A 15 22.54 8.63 11.13
CA ARG A 15 21.46 9.61 10.93
C ARG A 15 21.99 10.93 10.35
N ALA A 16 23.09 11.46 10.88
CA ALA A 16 23.71 12.69 10.38
C ALA A 16 24.14 12.54 8.91
N VAL A 17 24.77 11.42 8.54
CA VAL A 17 25.16 11.11 7.17
C VAL A 17 23.95 11.05 6.23
N ARG A 18 22.86 10.39 6.63
CA ARG A 18 21.63 10.31 5.85
C ARG A 18 20.96 11.68 5.65
N LEU A 19 20.91 12.49 6.70
CA LEU A 19 20.39 13.87 6.63
C LEU A 19 21.24 14.72 5.69
N TRP A 20 22.57 14.57 5.74
CA TRP A 20 23.49 15.28 4.85
C TRP A 20 23.36 14.84 3.39
N ARG A 21 23.31 13.52 3.11
CA ARG A 21 23.12 12.97 1.75
C ARG A 21 21.84 13.46 1.09
N THR A 22 20.77 13.60 1.87
CA THR A 22 19.48 14.07 1.37
C THR A 22 19.30 15.58 1.50
N ARG A 23 20.32 16.39 1.84
CA ARG A 23 20.11 17.82 2.15
C ARG A 23 19.56 18.65 0.98
N ASN A 24 19.86 18.24 -0.27
CA ASN A 24 19.43 18.88 -1.51
C ASN A 24 18.89 17.80 -2.48
N PRO A 25 17.71 17.21 -2.22
CA PRO A 25 17.23 16.06 -2.98
C PRO A 25 16.74 16.50 -4.37
N ARG A 26 17.15 15.78 -5.42
CA ARG A 26 16.79 16.05 -6.81
C ARG A 26 15.87 14.97 -7.38
N THR A 27 16.25 13.71 -7.18
CA THR A 27 15.50 12.56 -7.71
C THR A 27 14.33 12.17 -6.81
N PHE A 28 13.38 11.41 -7.35
CA PHE A 28 12.26 10.86 -6.58
C PHE A 28 12.75 10.04 -5.38
N ARG A 29 13.72 9.14 -5.60
CA ARG A 29 14.39 8.36 -4.56
C ARG A 29 14.92 9.23 -3.41
N GLU A 30 15.64 10.30 -3.75
CA GLU A 30 16.19 11.22 -2.74
C GLU A 30 15.10 11.97 -1.99
N LYS A 31 14.00 12.35 -2.66
CA LYS A 31 12.87 13.08 -2.07
C LYS A 31 12.01 12.20 -1.17
N VAL A 32 11.77 10.94 -1.53
CA VAL A 32 11.13 9.95 -0.64
C VAL A 32 11.98 9.78 0.64
N ARG A 33 13.29 9.56 0.49
CA ARG A 33 14.21 9.44 1.64
C ARG A 33 14.28 10.74 2.45
N TYR A 34 14.21 11.91 1.81
CA TYR A 34 14.13 13.21 2.48
C TYR A 34 12.88 13.30 3.37
N LYS A 35 11.70 13.01 2.80
CA LYS A 35 10.42 13.00 3.52
C LYS A 35 10.47 12.02 4.68
N MET A 36 10.88 10.77 4.42
CA MET A 36 10.96 9.73 5.46
C MET A 36 11.84 10.13 6.66
N LEU A 37 12.93 10.87 6.44
CA LEU A 37 13.81 11.32 7.53
C LEU A 37 13.29 12.53 8.31
N ARG A 38 12.40 13.34 7.71
CA ARG A 38 12.07 14.70 8.20
C ARG A 38 10.59 14.94 8.49
N ASP A 39 9.69 14.25 7.79
CA ASP A 39 8.26 14.31 8.05
C ASP A 39 7.94 13.33 9.17
N HIS A 40 7.66 13.83 10.38
CA HIS A 40 7.30 13.02 11.55
C HIS A 40 5.86 13.29 12.02
N ARG A 41 5.05 13.92 11.16
CA ARG A 41 3.66 14.27 11.45
C ARG A 41 2.83 13.01 11.66
N GLY A 42 1.81 13.11 12.52
CA GLY A 42 0.85 12.01 12.74
C GLY A 42 0.17 11.56 11.46
N LEU A 43 -0.09 12.49 10.53
CA LEU A 43 -0.68 12.23 9.21
C LEU A 43 0.01 11.08 8.45
N VAL A 44 1.35 11.04 8.45
CA VAL A 44 2.11 10.01 7.70
C VAL A 44 1.93 8.62 8.33
N VAL A 45 1.72 8.57 9.66
CA VAL A 45 1.39 7.33 10.37
C VAL A 45 -0.04 6.91 10.02
N THR A 46 -0.99 7.85 10.04
CA THR A 46 -2.39 7.60 9.65
C THR A 46 -2.48 7.03 8.24
N PHE A 47 -1.75 7.60 7.27
CA PHE A 47 -1.77 7.13 5.88
C PHE A 47 -1.27 5.69 5.73
N ALA A 48 -0.29 5.28 6.54
CA ALA A 48 0.26 3.93 6.52
C ALA A 48 -0.58 2.91 7.31
N ASP A 49 -1.45 3.34 8.23
CA ASP A 49 -2.31 2.48 9.05
C ASP A 49 -3.60 2.12 8.30
N LYS A 50 -3.73 0.86 7.87
CA LYS A 50 -4.90 0.38 7.12
C LYS A 50 -6.23 0.50 7.87
N ALA A 51 -6.22 0.62 9.19
CA ALA A 51 -7.42 0.87 9.97
C ALA A 51 -7.68 2.37 10.15
N ALA A 52 -6.68 3.14 10.60
CA ALA A 52 -6.89 4.58 10.87
C ALA A 52 -7.09 5.42 9.60
N VAL A 53 -6.51 5.01 8.45
CA VAL A 53 -6.68 5.72 7.17
C VAL A 53 -8.15 5.74 6.71
N ARG A 54 -8.96 4.80 7.20
CA ARG A 54 -10.36 4.67 6.80
C ARG A 54 -11.17 5.89 7.23
N ASP A 55 -10.99 6.36 8.46
CA ASP A 55 -11.69 7.56 8.95
C ASP A 55 -11.29 8.80 8.13
N TYR A 56 -10.00 8.93 7.81
CA TYR A 56 -9.51 10.01 6.94
C TYR A 56 -10.15 9.98 5.54
N VAL A 57 -10.23 8.81 4.90
CA VAL A 57 -10.86 8.66 3.58
C VAL A 57 -12.37 8.95 3.66
N ALA A 58 -13.05 8.46 4.69
CA ALA A 58 -14.47 8.68 4.89
C ALA A 58 -14.79 10.17 5.04
N GLU A 59 -13.98 10.92 5.79
CA GLU A 59 -14.11 12.37 5.94
C GLU A 59 -13.77 13.12 4.64
N ALA A 60 -12.65 12.77 3.99
CA ALA A 60 -12.14 13.51 2.84
C ALA A 60 -12.97 13.33 1.56
N VAL A 61 -13.46 12.11 1.30
CA VAL A 61 -14.15 11.75 0.04
C VAL A 61 -15.45 10.96 0.23
N GLY A 62 -15.70 10.41 1.41
CA GLY A 62 -16.93 9.69 1.75
C GLY A 62 -16.75 8.18 1.91
N GLN A 63 -17.54 7.60 2.82
CA GLN A 63 -17.49 6.18 3.19
C GLN A 63 -17.70 5.23 1.99
N GLN A 64 -18.46 5.64 0.97
CA GLN A 64 -18.76 4.79 -0.19
C GLN A 64 -17.52 4.42 -1.04
N TYR A 65 -16.39 5.10 -0.84
CA TYR A 65 -15.14 4.77 -1.51
C TYR A 65 -14.29 3.77 -0.73
N LEU A 66 -14.65 3.41 0.50
CA LEU A 66 -13.93 2.41 1.27
C LEU A 66 -14.43 1.00 0.96
N PRO A 67 -13.55 -0.01 0.94
CA PRO A 67 -14.01 -1.38 0.97
C PRO A 67 -14.71 -1.64 2.31
N ARG A 68 -15.76 -2.45 2.31
CA ARG A 68 -16.41 -2.93 3.53
C ARG A 68 -15.38 -3.61 4.43
N ALA A 69 -15.27 -3.17 5.68
CA ALA A 69 -14.54 -3.89 6.72
C ALA A 69 -15.52 -4.78 7.49
N TYR A 70 -15.24 -6.08 7.56
CA TYR A 70 -16.01 -7.03 8.38
C TYR A 70 -15.55 -6.99 9.84
N ALA A 71 -14.25 -6.77 10.07
CA ALA A 71 -13.69 -6.65 11.41
C ALA A 71 -12.39 -5.85 11.41
N ILE A 72 -12.16 -5.14 12.51
CA ILE A 72 -10.84 -4.61 12.90
C ILE A 72 -10.64 -5.03 14.34
N VAL A 73 -9.67 -5.88 14.62
CA VAL A 73 -9.46 -6.48 15.94
C VAL A 73 -8.05 -6.25 16.45
N ASP A 74 -7.94 -6.00 17.76
CA ASP A 74 -6.66 -5.93 18.46
C ASP A 74 -6.09 -7.31 18.75
N ASP A 75 -6.94 -8.23 19.25
CA ASP A 75 -6.60 -9.64 19.44
C ASP A 75 -7.09 -10.46 18.25
N PRO A 76 -6.18 -11.09 17.46
CA PRO A 76 -6.59 -11.94 16.35
C PRO A 76 -7.48 -13.11 16.72
N VAL A 77 -7.50 -13.56 17.99
CA VAL A 77 -8.41 -14.63 18.45
C VAL A 77 -9.88 -14.26 18.21
N ALA A 78 -10.23 -12.98 18.32
CA ALA A 78 -11.58 -12.48 18.09
C ALA A 78 -12.09 -12.74 16.67
N LEU A 79 -11.21 -13.01 15.69
CA LEU A 79 -11.63 -13.40 14.34
C LEU A 79 -12.39 -14.73 14.30
N SER A 80 -12.26 -15.56 15.34
CA SER A 80 -12.96 -16.83 15.45
C SER A 80 -14.49 -16.67 15.47
N ASP A 81 -14.95 -15.56 16.04
CA ASP A 81 -16.37 -15.25 16.23
C ASP A 81 -16.91 -14.29 15.15
N VAL A 82 -16.07 -13.87 14.19
CA VAL A 82 -16.48 -12.99 13.10
C VAL A 82 -17.12 -13.82 11.99
N GLU A 83 -18.39 -13.52 11.70
CA GLU A 83 -19.08 -14.00 10.49
C GLU A 83 -18.41 -13.39 9.25
N LEU A 84 -17.84 -14.25 8.40
CA LEU A 84 -17.23 -13.85 7.15
C LEU A 84 -17.95 -14.51 5.98
N PRO A 85 -18.08 -13.82 4.84
CA PRO A 85 -18.51 -14.44 3.59
C PRO A 85 -17.45 -15.43 3.07
N ASP A 86 -17.77 -16.15 2.00
CA ASP A 86 -16.83 -17.06 1.34
C ASP A 86 -15.63 -16.34 0.68
N ARG A 87 -15.72 -15.01 0.50
CA ARG A 87 -14.68 -14.19 -0.12
C ARG A 87 -14.31 -12.98 0.74
N TYR A 88 -13.07 -12.94 1.21
CA TYR A 88 -12.57 -11.87 2.07
C TYR A 88 -11.04 -11.73 1.99
N VAL A 89 -10.53 -10.63 2.52
CA VAL A 89 -9.08 -10.40 2.65
C VAL A 89 -8.73 -10.05 4.08
N VAL A 90 -7.75 -10.77 4.66
CA VAL A 90 -7.20 -10.52 5.99
C VAL A 90 -5.82 -9.89 5.86
N LYS A 91 -5.57 -8.78 6.57
CA LYS A 91 -4.31 -8.04 6.51
C LYS A 91 -3.88 -7.55 7.90
N PRO A 92 -2.58 -7.49 8.20
CA PRO A 92 -2.11 -6.70 9.34
C PRO A 92 -2.23 -5.21 9.01
N THR A 93 -2.60 -4.39 9.99
CA THR A 93 -2.71 -2.93 9.79
C THR A 93 -1.36 -2.23 9.68
N HIS A 94 -0.32 -2.81 10.29
CA HIS A 94 0.98 -2.18 10.56
C HIS A 94 2.12 -2.65 9.65
N GLY A 95 1.86 -3.00 8.39
CA GLY A 95 2.92 -3.39 7.46
C GLY A 95 2.48 -3.53 6.02
N SER A 96 3.39 -3.98 5.15
CA SER A 96 3.12 -4.26 3.74
C SER A 96 3.63 -5.65 3.35
N GLY A 97 3.10 -6.20 2.25
CA GLY A 97 3.51 -7.52 1.74
C GLY A 97 2.97 -8.72 2.53
N ALA A 98 1.97 -8.53 3.39
CA ALA A 98 1.22 -9.61 4.03
C ALA A 98 -0.28 -9.45 3.80
N ALA A 99 -0.91 -10.53 3.34
CA ALA A 99 -2.34 -10.66 3.17
C ALA A 99 -2.73 -12.15 3.00
N ILE A 100 -3.89 -12.52 3.51
CA ILE A 100 -4.57 -13.77 3.12
C ILE A 100 -5.80 -13.36 2.33
N VAL A 101 -5.81 -13.68 1.04
CA VAL A 101 -6.96 -13.52 0.14
C VAL A 101 -7.68 -14.86 0.07
N VAL A 102 -8.96 -14.89 0.41
CA VAL A 102 -9.77 -16.12 0.39
C VAL A 102 -10.83 -16.00 -0.70
N SER A 103 -10.87 -16.97 -1.62
CA SER A 103 -11.95 -17.12 -2.60
C SER A 103 -11.88 -18.45 -3.35
N ASP A 104 -12.99 -18.88 -3.93
CA ASP A 104 -13.11 -19.98 -4.89
C ASP A 104 -12.23 -19.86 -6.15
N ARG A 105 -11.72 -18.68 -6.49
CA ARG A 105 -10.80 -18.45 -7.62
C ARG A 105 -9.31 -18.62 -7.30
N ALA A 106 -8.98 -19.07 -6.09
CA ALA A 106 -7.59 -19.33 -5.74
C ALA A 106 -7.02 -20.53 -6.51
N PRO A 107 -5.69 -20.59 -6.75
CA PRO A 107 -5.04 -21.78 -7.30
C PRO A 107 -5.32 -23.00 -6.43
N ALA A 108 -5.64 -24.15 -7.05
CA ALA A 108 -6.11 -25.35 -6.36
C ALA A 108 -5.08 -25.93 -5.38
N GLU A 109 -3.79 -25.72 -5.65
CA GLU A 109 -2.64 -26.14 -4.87
C GLU A 109 -2.23 -25.14 -3.79
N ALA A 110 -2.78 -23.92 -3.79
CA ALA A 110 -2.39 -22.89 -2.84
C ALA A 110 -2.82 -23.26 -1.41
N ARG A 111 -1.89 -23.17 -0.46
CA ARG A 111 -2.11 -23.45 0.96
C ARG A 111 -1.55 -22.33 1.82
N LEU A 112 -2.12 -22.19 3.01
CA LEU A 112 -1.55 -21.34 4.06
C LEU A 112 -0.29 -22.00 4.63
N PRO A 113 0.75 -21.20 4.97
CA PRO A 113 1.95 -21.73 5.61
C PRO A 113 1.65 -22.24 7.02
N THR A 114 2.33 -23.30 7.42
CA THR A 114 2.22 -23.90 8.75
C THR A 114 3.26 -23.32 9.73
N GLU A 115 4.32 -22.67 9.24
CA GLU A 115 5.35 -22.12 10.13
C GLU A 115 4.77 -20.98 10.99
N PRO A 116 5.07 -20.95 12.31
CA PRO A 116 4.70 -19.83 13.16
C PRO A 116 5.40 -18.54 12.73
N GLY A 117 4.68 -17.41 12.75
CA GLY A 117 5.25 -16.10 12.45
C GLY A 117 5.45 -15.80 10.96
N SER A 118 4.91 -16.60 10.04
CA SER A 118 5.03 -16.35 8.60
C SER A 118 4.42 -15.01 8.17
N TRP A 119 5.26 -14.11 7.65
CA TRP A 119 4.83 -12.89 6.97
C TRP A 119 4.45 -13.23 5.52
N VAL A 120 3.17 -13.46 5.28
CA VAL A 120 2.72 -14.18 4.09
C VAL A 120 1.74 -13.38 3.25
N TYR A 121 1.91 -13.44 1.93
CA TYR A 121 0.93 -13.04 0.94
C TYR A 121 0.46 -14.28 0.16
N ARG A 122 -0.78 -14.71 0.38
CA ARG A 122 -1.37 -15.90 -0.27
C ARG A 122 -2.80 -15.67 -0.72
N HIS A 123 -3.16 -16.34 -1.80
CA HIS A 123 -4.53 -16.51 -2.28
C HIS A 123 -4.90 -17.97 -2.16
N VAL A 124 -5.91 -18.30 -1.36
CA VAL A 124 -6.28 -19.67 -1.02
C VAL A 124 -7.81 -19.87 -1.12
N ALA A 125 -8.23 -21.09 -1.41
CA ALA A 125 -9.65 -21.42 -1.42
C ALA A 125 -10.21 -21.46 0.02
N PRO A 126 -11.53 -21.26 0.24
CA PRO A 126 -12.13 -21.26 1.57
C PRO A 126 -11.79 -22.50 2.39
N ASP A 127 -11.85 -23.69 1.75
CA ASP A 127 -11.52 -24.97 2.38
C ASP A 127 -10.07 -25.07 2.86
N PHE A 128 -9.16 -24.25 2.31
CA PHE A 128 -7.74 -24.19 2.68
C PHE A 128 -7.39 -22.97 3.53
N ALA A 129 -8.41 -22.28 4.06
CA ALA A 129 -8.28 -21.17 4.99
C ALA A 129 -9.06 -21.42 6.30
N PRO A 130 -8.84 -22.56 6.99
CA PRO A 130 -9.54 -22.82 8.24
C PRO A 130 -9.28 -21.67 9.22
N ARG A 131 -10.32 -21.25 9.94
CA ARG A 131 -10.27 -20.06 10.78
C ARG A 131 -9.11 -20.08 11.79
N ALA A 132 -8.83 -21.25 12.38
CA ALA A 132 -7.71 -21.43 13.31
C ALA A 132 -6.34 -21.09 12.69
N ASP A 133 -6.11 -21.42 11.41
CA ASP A 133 -4.85 -21.08 10.73
C ASP A 133 -4.76 -19.59 10.42
N VAL A 134 -5.87 -18.98 10.01
CA VAL A 134 -5.94 -17.52 9.80
C VAL A 134 -5.60 -16.78 11.10
N VAL A 135 -6.22 -17.19 12.22
CA VAL A 135 -5.96 -16.63 13.56
C VAL A 135 -4.49 -16.82 13.94
N ARG A 136 -3.94 -18.03 13.80
CA ARG A 136 -2.53 -18.34 14.12
C ARG A 136 -1.55 -17.47 13.33
N ILE A 137 -1.76 -17.32 12.02
CA ILE A 137 -0.91 -16.47 11.17
C ILE A 137 -1.03 -15.00 11.60
N ALA A 138 -2.25 -14.54 11.86
CA ALA A 138 -2.52 -13.18 12.29
C ALA A 138 -1.92 -12.84 13.67
N GLN A 139 -1.92 -13.79 14.62
CA GLN A 139 -1.16 -13.72 15.88
C GLN A 139 0.35 -13.53 15.60
N GLY A 140 0.88 -14.29 14.64
CA GLY A 140 2.25 -14.14 14.17
C GLY A 140 2.54 -12.73 13.63
N TRP A 141 1.61 -12.12 12.88
CA TRP A 141 1.80 -10.77 12.34
C TRP A 141 1.81 -9.69 13.43
N VAL A 142 0.88 -9.73 14.39
CA VAL A 142 0.80 -8.71 15.46
C VAL A 142 1.94 -8.84 16.50
N ALA A 143 2.57 -10.01 16.59
CA ALA A 143 3.77 -10.21 17.40
C ALA A 143 5.04 -9.58 16.78
N GLN A 144 5.02 -9.26 15.48
CA GLN A 144 6.18 -8.75 14.76
C GLN A 144 6.19 -7.22 14.66
N LEU A 145 7.41 -6.66 14.63
CA LEU A 145 7.65 -5.24 14.35
C LEU A 145 8.08 -5.09 12.88
N TYR A 146 7.16 -4.61 12.03
CA TYR A 146 7.47 -4.28 10.64
C TYR A 146 8.25 -2.96 10.54
N GLY A 147 8.92 -2.73 9.40
CA GLY A 147 9.62 -1.47 9.12
C GLY A 147 11.02 -1.33 9.74
N GLN A 148 11.56 -2.36 10.43
CA GLN A 148 12.95 -2.40 10.92
C GLN A 148 13.99 -2.81 9.85
N GLY A 149 13.53 -3.34 8.71
CA GLY A 149 14.36 -3.87 7.63
C GLY A 149 15.09 -2.81 6.79
N PRO A 150 15.63 -3.13 5.60
CA PRO A 150 16.43 -2.21 4.78
C PRO A 150 15.72 -0.88 4.47
N ASN A 151 14.38 -0.90 4.32
CA ASN A 151 13.57 0.27 3.99
C ASN A 151 13.39 1.25 5.16
N ARG A 152 13.52 0.76 6.41
CA ARG A 152 13.52 1.57 7.66
C ARG A 152 12.37 2.57 7.77
N GLU A 153 11.19 2.18 7.30
CA GLU A 153 9.97 2.98 7.35
C GLU A 153 9.45 3.05 8.78
N TRP A 154 9.84 4.11 9.49
CA TRP A 154 9.57 4.28 10.92
C TRP A 154 8.09 4.35 11.29
N VAL A 155 7.24 4.73 10.33
CA VAL A 155 5.80 4.88 10.51
C VAL A 155 5.16 3.59 11.01
N TYR A 156 5.53 2.44 10.43
CA TYR A 156 4.99 1.14 10.82
C TYR A 156 5.24 0.79 12.28
N GLY A 157 6.34 1.29 12.85
CA GLY A 157 6.67 1.12 14.26
C GLY A 157 5.78 1.91 15.23
N ARG A 158 4.97 2.85 14.74
CA ARG A 158 4.01 3.64 15.53
C ARG A 158 2.55 3.21 15.34
N ILE A 159 2.28 2.33 14.38
CA ILE A 159 0.93 1.88 14.07
C ILE A 159 0.49 0.83 15.09
N PRO A 160 -0.73 0.93 15.68
CA PRO A 160 -1.30 -0.15 16.47
C PRO A 160 -1.34 -1.45 15.68
N ARG A 161 -0.78 -2.52 16.26
CA ARG A 161 -0.64 -3.82 15.61
C ARG A 161 -1.95 -4.58 15.71
N ARG A 162 -2.79 -4.40 14.69
CA ARG A 162 -4.15 -4.95 14.59
C ARG A 162 -4.29 -5.78 13.34
N VAL A 163 -5.43 -6.46 13.24
CA VAL A 163 -5.82 -7.20 12.04
C VAL A 163 -7.10 -6.60 11.51
N ILE A 164 -7.15 -6.40 10.19
CA ILE A 164 -8.35 -5.97 9.48
C ILE A 164 -8.79 -7.07 8.52
N VAL A 165 -10.10 -7.28 8.45
CA VAL A 165 -10.75 -8.14 7.47
C VAL A 165 -11.65 -7.29 6.59
N GLU A 166 -11.41 -7.32 5.29
CA GLU A 166 -12.13 -6.52 4.30
C GLU A 166 -12.83 -7.40 3.26
N GLU A 167 -13.80 -6.83 2.56
CA GLU A 167 -14.33 -7.43 1.34
C GLU A 167 -13.22 -7.71 0.33
N MET A 168 -13.33 -8.83 -0.36
CA MET A 168 -12.52 -9.09 -1.53
C MET A 168 -13.12 -8.37 -2.73
N LEU A 169 -12.33 -7.50 -3.37
CA LEU A 169 -12.70 -6.93 -4.66
C LEU A 169 -12.47 -7.96 -5.75
N ALA A 170 -13.49 -8.17 -6.58
CA ALA A 170 -13.43 -9.00 -7.76
C ALA A 170 -14.21 -8.29 -8.87
N THR A 171 -13.74 -8.41 -10.10
CA THR A 171 -14.46 -8.01 -11.32
C THR A 171 -15.62 -8.96 -11.59
N ALA A 172 -16.51 -8.58 -12.52
CA ALA A 172 -17.63 -9.40 -12.98
C ALA A 172 -17.23 -10.83 -13.41
N ASP A 173 -16.03 -11.04 -13.96
CA ASP A 173 -15.52 -12.35 -14.35
C ASP A 173 -14.84 -13.13 -13.20
N GLY A 174 -14.83 -12.55 -12.00
CA GLY A 174 -14.26 -13.11 -10.77
C GLY A 174 -12.75 -12.95 -10.63
N SER A 175 -12.09 -12.23 -11.55
CA SER A 175 -10.67 -11.92 -11.43
C SER A 175 -10.42 -10.79 -10.41
N ILE A 176 -9.17 -10.65 -9.97
CA ILE A 176 -8.79 -9.54 -9.08
C ILE A 176 -8.63 -8.28 -9.93
N PRO A 177 -9.26 -7.15 -9.56
CA PRO A 177 -9.18 -5.94 -10.34
C PRO A 177 -7.76 -5.37 -10.38
N ASP A 178 -7.49 -4.65 -11.46
CA ASP A 178 -6.28 -3.87 -11.64
C ASP A 178 -6.16 -2.78 -10.58
N ASP A 179 -4.92 -2.51 -10.18
CA ASP A 179 -4.60 -1.58 -9.09
C ASP A 179 -3.96 -0.32 -9.67
N TYR A 180 -4.71 0.78 -9.64
CA TYR A 180 -4.33 2.08 -10.20
C TYR A 180 -3.72 2.97 -9.13
N LYS A 181 -2.48 3.40 -9.34
CA LYS A 181 -1.69 4.16 -8.38
C LYS A 181 -1.39 5.55 -8.92
N PHE A 182 -1.98 6.55 -8.28
CA PHE A 182 -1.89 7.95 -8.68
C PHE A 182 -0.78 8.63 -7.87
N PHE A 183 0.26 9.10 -8.55
CA PHE A 183 1.34 9.87 -7.92
C PHE A 183 0.93 11.34 -7.88
N VAL A 184 0.54 11.80 -6.69
CA VAL A 184 0.00 13.14 -6.48
C VAL A 184 1.05 14.01 -5.78
N PHE A 185 1.41 15.12 -6.42
CA PHE A 185 2.39 16.09 -5.92
C PHE A 185 1.71 17.45 -5.77
N HIS A 186 1.78 18.05 -4.58
CA HIS A 186 1.16 19.35 -4.30
C HIS A 186 -0.32 19.44 -4.74
N GLY A 187 -1.07 18.37 -4.46
CA GLY A 187 -2.49 18.25 -4.83
C GLY A 187 -2.76 18.01 -6.33
N LYS A 188 -1.73 17.72 -7.14
CA LYS A 188 -1.88 17.43 -8.57
C LYS A 188 -1.32 16.08 -8.98
N CYS A 189 -2.15 15.28 -9.66
CA CYS A 189 -1.73 13.99 -10.19
C CYS A 189 -0.77 14.21 -11.37
N ALA A 190 0.43 13.64 -11.29
CA ALA A 190 1.43 13.77 -12.35
C ALA A 190 1.65 12.47 -13.13
N PHE A 191 1.46 11.31 -12.48
CA PHE A 191 1.65 9.99 -13.08
C PHE A 191 0.61 9.01 -12.54
N VAL A 192 0.24 8.05 -13.39
CA VAL A 192 -0.61 6.91 -13.04
C VAL A 192 0.18 5.65 -13.31
N GLN A 193 0.20 4.72 -12.37
CA GLN A 193 0.75 3.38 -12.55
C GLN A 193 -0.40 2.38 -12.51
N VAL A 194 -0.37 1.37 -13.38
CA VAL A 194 -1.35 0.29 -13.43
C VAL A 194 -0.63 -1.03 -13.17
N ASP A 195 -1.02 -1.73 -12.10
CA ASP A 195 -0.56 -3.08 -11.80
C ASP A 195 -1.69 -4.07 -12.10
N SER A 196 -1.50 -4.93 -13.11
CA SER A 196 -2.50 -5.93 -13.53
C SER A 196 -2.02 -7.36 -13.27
N GLY A 197 -2.96 -8.31 -13.33
CA GLY A 197 -2.65 -9.75 -13.28
C GLY A 197 -2.16 -10.24 -11.91
N ARG A 198 -2.76 -9.74 -10.82
CA ARG A 198 -2.45 -10.19 -9.44
C ARG A 198 -2.66 -11.71 -9.33
N PHE A 199 -1.64 -12.42 -8.85
CA PHE A 199 -1.56 -13.90 -8.81
C PHE A 199 -1.56 -14.63 -10.17
N GLY A 200 -1.37 -13.90 -11.27
CA GLY A 200 -1.16 -14.46 -12.61
C GLY A 200 0.09 -13.88 -13.26
N ARG A 201 0.02 -13.63 -14.58
CA ARG A 201 1.07 -12.88 -15.29
C ARG A 201 0.97 -11.41 -14.90
N ARG A 202 1.84 -10.97 -13.99
CA ARG A 202 1.89 -9.58 -13.55
C ARG A 202 2.46 -8.68 -14.64
N THR A 203 1.78 -7.57 -14.89
CA THR A 203 2.27 -6.47 -15.72
C THR A 203 2.30 -5.18 -14.92
N GLN A 204 3.08 -4.21 -15.38
CA GLN A 204 3.14 -2.90 -14.77
C GLN A 204 3.37 -1.83 -15.84
N ASP A 205 2.48 -0.86 -15.89
CA ASP A 205 2.50 0.20 -16.89
C ASP A 205 2.42 1.57 -16.21
N PHE A 206 3.02 2.59 -16.83
CA PHE A 206 3.00 3.96 -16.32
C PHE A 206 2.46 4.91 -17.39
N PHE A 207 1.66 5.88 -16.95
CA PHE A 207 0.99 6.84 -17.81
C PHE A 207 1.08 8.25 -17.25
N ARG A 208 0.94 9.23 -18.14
CA ARG A 208 0.52 10.59 -17.79
C ARG A 208 -0.98 10.61 -17.46
N PRO A 209 -1.50 11.68 -16.82
CA PRO A 209 -2.93 11.79 -16.47
C PRO A 209 -3.88 11.80 -17.68
N ASP A 210 -3.37 12.13 -18.87
CA ASP A 210 -4.09 12.09 -20.15
C ASP A 210 -3.99 10.72 -20.86
N TRP A 211 -3.50 9.70 -20.15
CA TRP A 211 -3.32 8.33 -20.63
C TRP A 211 -2.23 8.14 -21.69
N GLN A 212 -1.28 9.08 -21.82
CA GLN A 212 -0.07 8.84 -22.59
C GLN A 212 0.85 7.86 -21.85
N HIS A 213 1.12 6.69 -22.44
CA HIS A 213 2.05 5.68 -21.90
C HIS A 213 3.48 6.24 -21.79
N LEU A 214 4.17 5.84 -20.72
CA LEU A 214 5.56 6.19 -20.44
C LEU A 214 6.43 4.97 -20.70
N PRO A 215 7.51 5.11 -21.50
CA PRO A 215 8.45 4.01 -21.78
C PRO A 215 9.38 3.78 -20.58
N LEU A 216 8.80 3.33 -19.46
CA LEU A 216 9.43 3.12 -18.17
C LEU A 216 9.27 1.65 -17.77
N ASP A 217 10.39 0.96 -17.63
CA ASP A 217 10.46 -0.36 -17.04
C ASP A 217 10.65 -0.24 -15.52
N ALA A 218 9.89 -1.04 -14.77
CA ALA A 218 9.94 -1.04 -13.32
C ALA A 218 9.99 -2.47 -12.74
N GLY A 219 10.51 -3.41 -13.53
CA GLY A 219 10.70 -4.81 -13.18
C GLY A 219 9.74 -5.76 -13.91
N PRO A 220 8.42 -5.67 -13.67
CA PRO A 220 7.44 -6.42 -14.46
C PRO A 220 7.39 -5.94 -15.92
N PRO A 221 7.01 -6.81 -16.87
CA PRO A 221 6.78 -6.40 -18.25
C PRO A 221 5.54 -5.50 -18.38
N TRP A 222 5.47 -4.73 -19.46
CA TRP A 222 4.25 -4.02 -19.86
C TRP A 222 3.16 -4.99 -20.29
N ALA A 223 1.91 -4.55 -20.20
CA ALA A 223 0.81 -5.30 -20.78
C ALA A 223 0.86 -5.28 -22.30
N ASP A 224 0.46 -6.40 -22.90
CA ASP A 224 0.33 -6.54 -24.35
C ASP A 224 -1.01 -7.22 -24.64
N PRO A 225 -2.00 -6.50 -25.20
CA PRO A 225 -1.93 -5.09 -25.62
C PRO A 225 -1.87 -4.08 -24.45
N GLU A 226 -1.45 -2.84 -24.74
CA GLU A 226 -1.47 -1.71 -23.80
C GLU A 226 -2.88 -1.55 -23.19
N PRO A 227 -3.02 -1.33 -21.87
CA PRO A 227 -4.32 -1.25 -21.23
C PRO A 227 -5.04 0.05 -21.61
N SER A 228 -6.32 -0.05 -21.94
CA SER A 228 -7.19 1.10 -22.16
C SER A 228 -7.44 1.89 -20.86
N ALA A 229 -7.69 3.19 -20.99
CA ALA A 229 -8.05 4.04 -19.86
C ALA A 229 -9.28 3.51 -19.11
N PRO A 230 -9.27 3.49 -17.76
CA PRO A 230 -10.46 3.12 -17.01
C PRO A 230 -11.57 4.14 -17.28
N ALA A 231 -12.81 3.66 -17.39
CA ALA A 231 -13.97 4.48 -17.74
C ALA A 231 -14.16 5.68 -16.79
N ARG A 232 -13.68 5.57 -15.54
CA ARG A 232 -13.80 6.60 -14.51
C ARG A 232 -12.49 7.34 -14.22
N LEU A 233 -11.50 7.30 -15.12
CA LEU A 233 -10.17 7.90 -14.94
C LEU A 233 -10.21 9.33 -14.34
N GLY A 234 -10.99 10.23 -14.95
CA GLY A 234 -11.10 11.61 -14.46
C GLY A 234 -11.62 11.72 -13.02
N LYS A 235 -12.57 10.85 -12.63
CA LYS A 235 -13.09 10.80 -11.26
C LYS A 235 -12.07 10.20 -10.29
N MET A 236 -11.30 9.20 -10.72
CA MET A 236 -10.22 8.61 -9.91
C MET A 236 -9.12 9.64 -9.64
N ILE A 237 -8.70 10.39 -10.66
CA ILE A 237 -7.73 11.49 -10.52
C ILE A 237 -8.25 12.54 -9.53
N ALA A 238 -9.50 12.99 -9.68
CA ALA A 238 -10.08 13.98 -8.77
C ALA A 238 -10.14 13.49 -7.31
N LEU A 239 -10.43 12.21 -7.09
CA LEU A 239 -10.41 11.60 -5.75
C LEU A 239 -8.99 11.53 -5.19
N ALA A 240 -8.01 11.12 -6.01
CA ALA A 240 -6.61 11.07 -5.61
C ALA A 240 -6.08 12.45 -5.22
N GLU A 241 -6.41 13.49 -6.01
CA GLU A 241 -6.04 14.88 -5.70
C GLU A 241 -6.67 15.35 -4.38
N ARG A 242 -7.94 15.02 -4.12
CA ARG A 242 -8.62 15.35 -2.85
C ARG A 242 -8.01 14.65 -1.64
N LEU A 243 -7.60 13.40 -1.77
CA LEU A 243 -6.98 12.64 -0.69
C LEU A 243 -5.56 13.12 -0.34
N ALA A 244 -4.93 13.89 -1.23
CA ALA A 244 -3.55 14.35 -1.10
C ALA A 244 -3.38 15.77 -0.53
N VAL A 245 -4.46 16.48 -0.21
CA VAL A 245 -4.43 17.94 0.09
C VAL A 245 -3.54 18.32 1.27
N GLU A 246 -3.33 17.44 2.25
CA GLU A 246 -2.56 17.73 3.46
C GLU A 246 -1.06 17.38 3.38
N THR A 247 -0.60 16.94 2.20
CA THR A 247 0.79 16.52 1.97
C THR A 247 1.34 17.03 0.65
N ASP A 248 2.65 17.21 0.61
CA ASP A 248 3.38 17.63 -0.58
C ASP A 248 3.51 16.50 -1.62
N PHE A 249 3.43 15.25 -1.16
CA PHE A 249 3.39 14.05 -1.98
C PHE A 249 2.68 12.91 -1.24
N VAL A 250 1.90 12.13 -2.00
CA VAL A 250 1.41 10.79 -1.64
C VAL A 250 1.06 10.02 -2.91
N ARG A 251 1.30 8.71 -2.90
CA ARG A 251 0.73 7.80 -3.90
C ARG A 251 -0.63 7.33 -3.40
N VAL A 252 -1.67 7.51 -4.20
CA VAL A 252 -3.03 7.08 -3.88
C VAL A 252 -3.37 5.87 -4.72
N ASP A 253 -3.66 4.75 -4.08
CA ASP A 253 -4.01 3.51 -4.76
C ASP A 253 -5.53 3.36 -4.78
N LEU A 254 -6.12 3.16 -5.95
CA LEU A 254 -7.55 3.01 -6.18
C LEU A 254 -7.80 1.81 -7.11
N TYR A 255 -8.97 1.21 -6.96
CA TYR A 255 -9.52 0.22 -7.87
C TYR A 255 -10.69 0.81 -8.62
N ASP A 256 -10.85 0.45 -9.89
CA ASP A 256 -12.07 0.68 -10.67
C ASP A 256 -12.74 -0.67 -10.95
N VAL A 257 -13.79 -1.01 -10.22
CA VAL A 257 -14.37 -2.36 -10.21
C VAL A 257 -15.88 -2.28 -10.13
N ASP A 258 -16.59 -3.02 -10.98
CA ASP A 258 -18.06 -3.16 -10.95
C ASP A 258 -18.84 -1.85 -10.78
N GLY A 259 -18.49 -0.82 -11.55
CA GLY A 259 -19.22 0.44 -11.47
C GLY A 259 -18.71 1.43 -10.44
N ARG A 260 -17.88 0.99 -9.48
CA ARG A 260 -17.45 1.76 -8.31
C ARG A 260 -15.93 1.95 -8.26
N ILE A 261 -15.54 3.08 -7.68
CA ILE A 261 -14.14 3.35 -7.33
C ILE A 261 -13.96 2.92 -5.88
N VAL A 262 -12.91 2.15 -5.58
CA VAL A 262 -12.61 1.69 -4.23
C VAL A 262 -11.20 2.10 -3.83
N PHE A 263 -11.04 2.62 -2.63
CA PHE A 263 -9.78 2.99 -2.01
C PHE A 263 -8.94 1.75 -1.69
N GLY A 264 -7.66 1.80 -2.03
CA GLY A 264 -6.66 0.78 -1.71
C GLY A 264 -5.76 1.20 -0.56
N GLU A 265 -4.89 2.19 -0.79
CA GLU A 265 -3.93 2.70 0.22
C GLU A 265 -3.47 4.13 -0.06
N LEU A 266 -2.90 4.77 0.96
CA LEU A 266 -2.12 6.01 0.86
C LEU A 266 -0.66 5.71 1.19
N THR A 267 0.24 5.86 0.21
CA THR A 267 1.66 5.52 0.38
C THR A 267 2.52 6.78 0.38
N SER A 268 3.06 7.14 1.54
CA SER A 268 4.01 8.26 1.65
C SER A 268 5.42 7.91 1.17
N PHE A 269 5.80 6.63 1.26
CA PHE A 269 7.15 6.15 0.94
C PHE A 269 7.14 4.97 -0.05
N PRO A 270 6.68 5.15 -1.31
CA PRO A 270 6.69 4.07 -2.30
C PRO A 270 8.06 3.40 -2.39
N ALA A 271 8.09 2.07 -2.25
CA ALA A 271 9.29 1.23 -2.27
C ALA A 271 10.42 1.67 -1.30
N GLY A 272 10.11 2.40 -0.22
CA GLY A 272 11.14 2.99 0.66
C GLY A 272 12.06 4.01 -0.05
N GLY A 273 11.64 4.48 -1.23
CA GLY A 273 12.42 5.32 -2.14
C GLY A 273 13.20 4.54 -3.19
N ASP A 274 13.25 3.21 -3.13
CA ASP A 274 14.03 2.38 -4.03
C ASP A 274 13.24 1.82 -5.22
N SER A 275 12.34 2.65 -5.79
CA SER A 275 11.61 2.32 -7.02
C SER A 275 12.59 1.95 -8.15
N PRO A 276 12.38 0.83 -8.85
CA PRO A 276 13.31 0.29 -9.85
C PRO A 276 13.13 0.95 -11.23
N PHE A 277 13.18 2.28 -11.31
CA PHE A 277 12.98 2.98 -12.57
C PHE A 277 14.11 2.71 -13.57
N ASP A 278 13.76 2.18 -14.75
CA ASP A 278 14.65 2.02 -15.88
C ASP A 278 13.98 2.60 -17.16
N PRO A 279 14.64 3.54 -17.87
CA PRO A 279 15.92 4.15 -17.56
C PRO A 279 15.88 5.02 -16.29
N GLU A 280 17.03 5.13 -15.60
CA GLU A 280 17.19 5.91 -14.35
C GLU A 280 16.80 7.41 -14.51
N SER A 281 16.74 7.93 -15.74
CA SER A 281 16.23 9.28 -16.03
C SER A 281 14.80 9.49 -15.50
N PHE A 282 13.98 8.45 -15.41
CA PHE A 282 12.64 8.55 -14.83
C PHE A 282 12.66 8.86 -13.32
N ASN A 283 13.75 8.54 -12.61
CA ASN A 283 13.91 8.95 -11.23
C ASN A 283 13.99 10.49 -11.10
N GLU A 284 14.58 11.18 -12.09
CA GLU A 284 14.53 12.65 -12.17
C GLU A 284 13.16 13.16 -12.61
N VAL A 285 12.53 12.51 -13.59
CA VAL A 285 11.18 12.88 -14.10
C VAL A 285 10.15 12.83 -12.98
N PHE A 286 10.11 11.74 -12.21
CA PHE A 286 9.20 11.59 -11.05
C PHE A 286 9.59 12.53 -9.90
N GLY A 287 10.86 12.91 -9.79
CA GLY A 287 11.32 13.87 -8.81
C GLY A 287 10.89 15.30 -9.14
N ARG A 288 10.89 15.70 -10.41
CA ARG A 288 10.69 17.09 -10.85
C ARG A 288 9.43 17.79 -10.30
N PRO A 289 8.23 17.19 -10.26
CA PRO A 289 7.03 17.88 -9.76
C PRO A 289 7.05 18.10 -8.23
N TRP A 290 7.96 17.45 -7.51
CA TRP A 290 7.95 17.44 -6.05
C TRP A 290 8.91 18.48 -5.44
N ASN A 291 8.38 19.62 -5.03
CA ASN A 291 9.13 20.56 -4.20
C ASN A 291 8.99 20.21 -2.70
N VAL A 292 10.00 19.56 -2.11
CA VAL A 292 9.99 19.22 -0.67
C VAL A 292 10.10 20.48 0.20
N PRO A 293 9.32 20.61 1.29
CA PRO A 293 9.40 21.76 2.18
C PRO A 293 10.68 21.71 3.02
N ARG A 294 11.18 22.87 3.44
CA ARG A 294 12.35 22.95 4.35
C ARG A 294 12.10 22.27 5.70
N ARG A 295 10.85 22.26 6.16
CA ARG A 295 10.38 21.63 7.39
C ARG A 295 8.94 21.16 7.19
N TYR A 296 8.64 19.95 7.64
CA TYR A 296 7.26 19.48 7.84
C TYR A 296 6.79 19.98 9.21
N ARG A 297 5.66 20.69 9.25
CA ARG A 297 5.06 21.23 10.47
C ARG A 297 3.89 20.38 10.90
#